data_AF-A0A8H4USH6-F1
#
_entry.id   AF-A0A8H4USH6-F1
#
_cell.length_a   1.000
_cell.length_b   1.000
_cell.length_c   1.000
_cell.angle_alpha   90.00
_cell.angle_beta   90.00
_cell.angle_gamma   90.00
#
_symmetry.space_group_name_H-M   'P 1'
#
loop_
_entity.id
_entity.type
_entity.pdbx_description
1 polymer ?
#
loop_
_entity_poly.entity_id
_entity_poly.type
_entity_poly.pdbx_seq_one_letter_code
_entity_poly.pdbx_strand_id
1 'polypeptide(L)'
;MLSRGSARSAQLLRSVAQQQPQLARSFATVQSDIFKPAKFGGKYTVTLIPGDGIGTEVAESVKTVFKADNVPVEWEQIEVSGLEGSGRTEEAFRESVTALKRNKLGLKGILHTPISRSGHQSFNVAMRQELDIYASISLIKNIPGYETRHKDVDLCIIRE
;
A
#
# COMPACT_ATOMS: atom_id res chain seq x y z
N MET A 1 54.15 28.43 -69.70
CA MET A 1 55.12 27.57 -68.98
C MET A 1 54.54 27.23 -67.62
N LEU A 2 54.66 25.95 -67.25
CA LEU A 2 54.28 25.28 -65.99
C LEU A 2 54.58 26.16 -64.75
N SER A 3 53.81 26.19 -63.65
CA SER A 3 53.74 25.11 -62.66
C SER A 3 53.06 25.59 -61.34
N ARG A 4 52.06 24.83 -60.88
CA ARG A 4 51.75 24.33 -59.50
C ARG A 4 51.47 25.25 -58.29
N GLY A 5 50.38 24.88 -57.58
CA GLY A 5 50.20 25.01 -56.13
C GLY A 5 48.79 25.48 -55.72
N SER A 6 47.73 24.68 -55.81
CA SER A 6 47.17 23.80 -54.76
C SER A 6 46.92 24.47 -53.39
N ALA A 7 45.67 24.90 -53.15
CA ALA A 7 45.08 24.93 -51.81
C ALA A 7 43.67 24.33 -51.90
N ARG A 8 43.52 23.15 -51.29
CA ARG A 8 42.33 22.29 -51.30
C ARG A 8 41.24 22.82 -50.36
N SER A 9 40.02 22.55 -50.77
CA SER A 9 38.75 22.62 -50.04
C SER A 9 38.83 22.14 -48.59
N ALA A 10 38.29 22.93 -47.67
CA ALA A 10 37.77 22.44 -46.40
C ALA A 10 36.24 22.46 -46.45
N GLN A 11 35.66 21.47 -47.13
CA GLN A 11 34.24 21.17 -46.97
C GLN A 11 34.06 20.45 -45.62
N LEU A 12 33.35 21.10 -44.71
CA LEU A 12 32.87 20.53 -43.46
C LEU A 12 31.98 19.30 -43.76
N LEU A 13 32.52 18.10 -43.54
CA LEU A 13 31.72 16.88 -43.42
C LEU A 13 31.00 16.92 -42.08
N ARG A 14 29.73 17.36 -42.07
CA ARG A 14 28.82 17.08 -40.95
C ARG A 14 28.57 15.57 -40.94
N SER A 15 29.14 14.88 -39.96
CA SER A 15 28.75 13.52 -39.63
C SER A 15 27.29 13.53 -39.17
N VAL A 16 26.42 12.86 -39.93
CA VAL A 16 25.05 12.59 -39.50
C VAL A 16 25.15 11.45 -38.49
N ALA A 17 25.20 11.79 -37.21
CA ALA A 17 25.05 10.80 -36.16
C ALA A 17 23.63 10.22 -36.25
N GLN A 18 23.52 8.98 -36.75
CA GLN A 18 22.27 8.21 -36.68
C GLN A 18 21.94 7.99 -35.20
N GLN A 19 21.00 8.77 -34.66
CA GLN A 19 20.39 8.47 -33.37
C GLN A 19 19.56 7.20 -33.53
N GLN A 20 20.06 6.09 -32.99
CA GLN A 20 19.23 4.91 -32.78
C GLN A 20 18.11 5.27 -31.80
N PRO A 21 16.84 4.91 -32.08
CA PRO A 21 15.77 5.15 -31.14
C PRO A 21 16.04 4.30 -29.89
N GLN A 22 16.28 4.96 -28.76
CA GLN A 22 16.32 4.28 -27.48
C GLN A 22 14.94 3.69 -27.24
N LEU A 23 14.85 2.36 -27.22
CA LEU A 23 13.67 1.64 -26.76
C LEU A 23 13.42 2.04 -25.30
N ALA A 24 12.57 3.04 -25.12
CA ALA A 24 12.04 3.39 -23.82
C ALA A 24 11.35 2.15 -23.27
N ARG A 25 11.89 1.57 -22.19
CA ARG A 25 11.18 0.54 -21.44
C ARG A 25 9.93 1.21 -20.89
N SER A 26 8.79 1.00 -21.54
CA SER A 26 7.50 1.33 -20.95
C SER A 26 7.39 0.52 -19.67
N PHE A 27 7.26 1.20 -18.53
CA PHE A 27 6.75 0.54 -17.33
C PHE A 27 5.46 -0.17 -17.72
N ALA A 28 5.29 -1.40 -17.25
CA ALA A 28 4.05 -2.13 -17.45
C ALA A 28 2.91 -1.23 -17.00
N THR A 29 2.08 -0.78 -17.94
CA THR A 29 0.83 -0.10 -17.63
C THR A 29 0.08 -1.02 -16.68
N VAL A 30 -0.02 -0.63 -15.40
CA VAL A 30 -0.95 -1.25 -14.46
C VAL A 30 -2.30 -1.17 -15.16
N GLN A 31 -2.82 -2.32 -15.60
CA GLN A 31 -4.17 -2.37 -16.14
C GLN A 31 -5.08 -1.81 -15.05
N SER A 32 -5.77 -0.71 -15.37
CA SER A 32 -6.70 -0.01 -14.46
C SER A 32 -7.80 -0.92 -13.92
N ASP A 33 -7.96 -2.11 -14.49
CA ASP A 33 -9.00 -3.08 -14.17
C ASP A 33 -8.62 -4.04 -13.03
N ILE A 34 -7.34 -4.14 -12.63
CA ILE A 34 -6.91 -5.12 -11.61
C ILE A 34 -7.34 -4.69 -10.19
N PHE A 35 -7.42 -3.38 -9.92
CA PHE A 35 -7.74 -2.85 -8.60
C PHE A 35 -8.92 -1.88 -8.67
N LYS A 36 -10.13 -2.41 -8.58
CA LYS A 36 -11.36 -1.63 -8.44
C LYS A 36 -11.97 -1.85 -7.06
N PRO A 37 -11.77 -0.92 -6.10
CA PRO A 37 -12.44 -0.98 -4.81
C PRO A 37 -13.97 -0.99 -4.95
N ALA A 38 -14.65 -1.70 -4.05
CA ALA A 38 -16.10 -1.73 -4.03
C ALA A 38 -16.65 -0.31 -3.81
N LYS A 39 -17.44 0.18 -4.77
CA LYS A 39 -18.00 1.53 -4.75
C LYS A 39 -19.46 1.52 -5.19
N PHE A 40 -20.35 1.97 -4.32
CA PHE A 40 -21.79 2.05 -4.57
C PHE A 40 -22.29 3.45 -4.23
N GLY A 41 -23.07 4.07 -5.13
CA GLY A 41 -23.65 5.40 -4.88
C GLY A 41 -22.63 6.49 -4.55
N GLY A 42 -21.40 6.38 -5.06
CA GLY A 42 -20.31 7.35 -4.79
C GLY A 42 -19.48 7.05 -3.54
N LYS A 43 -19.89 6.11 -2.68
CA LYS A 43 -19.17 5.72 -1.46
C LYS A 43 -18.38 4.43 -1.66
N TYR A 44 -17.20 4.35 -1.04
CA TYR A 44 -16.39 3.14 -1.00
C TYR A 44 -16.82 2.24 0.16
N THR A 45 -17.04 0.96 -0.10
CA THR A 45 -17.22 -0.02 0.97
C THR A 45 -15.84 -0.48 1.42
N VAL A 46 -15.52 -0.29 2.70
CA VAL A 46 -14.22 -0.61 3.29
C VAL A 46 -14.44 -1.60 4.43
N THR A 47 -13.69 -2.70 4.43
CA THR A 47 -13.74 -3.67 5.53
C THR A 47 -13.09 -3.06 6.78
N LEU A 48 -13.80 -3.07 7.91
CA LEU A 48 -13.27 -2.63 9.20
C LEU A 48 -13.14 -3.82 10.14
N ILE A 49 -11.95 -4.06 10.66
CA ILE A 49 -11.68 -5.07 11.70
C ILE A 49 -11.23 -4.31 12.95
N PRO A 50 -12.11 -4.00 13.92
CA PRO A 50 -11.76 -3.18 15.09
C PRO A 50 -10.63 -3.78 15.93
N GLY A 51 -10.63 -5.11 16.06
CA GLY A 51 -9.64 -5.85 16.82
C GLY A 51 -9.98 -5.95 18.31
N ASP A 52 -8.95 -6.07 19.14
CA ASP A 52 -9.06 -6.29 20.58
C ASP A 52 -8.60 -5.07 21.38
N GLY A 53 -9.12 -4.92 22.61
CA GLY A 53 -8.70 -3.88 23.56
C GLY A 53 -8.80 -2.47 22.99
N ILE A 54 -7.69 -1.74 22.99
CA ILE A 54 -7.59 -0.35 22.48
C ILE A 54 -7.96 -0.27 20.99
N GLY A 55 -7.85 -1.37 20.23
CA GLY A 55 -8.21 -1.40 18.81
C GLY A 55 -9.65 -0.94 18.54
N THR A 56 -10.59 -1.38 19.36
CA THR A 56 -12.01 -1.04 19.24
C THR A 56 -12.25 0.45 19.46
N GLU A 57 -11.67 1.02 20.52
CA GLU A 57 -11.81 2.44 20.85
C GLU A 57 -11.24 3.33 19.74
N VAL A 58 -10.07 2.96 19.19
CA VAL A 58 -9.44 3.70 18.09
C VAL A 58 -10.27 3.60 16.81
N ALA A 59 -10.82 2.41 16.51
CA ALA A 59 -11.69 2.22 15.35
C ALA A 59 -12.97 3.07 15.44
N GLU A 60 -13.59 3.16 16.62
CA GLU A 60 -14.74 4.03 16.86
C GLU A 60 -14.40 5.53 16.71
N SER A 61 -13.22 5.94 17.18
CA SER A 61 -12.71 7.29 16.97
C SER A 61 -12.56 7.62 15.48
N VAL A 62 -11.99 6.71 14.69
CA VAL A 62 -11.89 6.86 13.23
C VAL A 62 -13.27 7.00 12.58
N LYS A 63 -14.24 6.14 12.95
CA LYS A 63 -15.62 6.24 12.44
C LYS A 63 -16.25 7.59 12.77
N THR A 64 -16.02 8.10 13.98
CA THR A 64 -16.55 9.40 14.43
C THR A 64 -15.99 10.55 13.60
N VAL A 65 -14.67 10.58 13.38
CA VAL A 65 -14.01 11.60 12.55
C VAL A 65 -14.46 11.51 11.09
N PHE A 66 -14.52 10.31 10.52
CA PHE A 66 -14.94 10.11 9.13
C PHE A 66 -16.39 10.54 8.89
N LYS A 67 -17.27 10.30 9.88
CA LYS A 67 -18.66 10.76 9.84
C LYS A 67 -18.73 12.28 9.92
N ALA A 68 -17.94 12.91 10.79
CA ALA A 68 -17.92 14.37 10.94
C ALA A 68 -17.43 15.08 9.66
N ASP A 69 -16.45 14.49 8.96
CA ASP A 69 -15.89 15.02 7.72
C ASP A 69 -16.64 14.57 6.45
N ASN A 70 -17.75 13.84 6.59
CA ASN A 70 -18.55 13.29 5.48
C ASN A 70 -17.71 12.51 4.45
N VAL A 71 -16.70 11.77 4.92
CA VAL A 71 -15.85 10.95 4.06
C VAL A 71 -16.72 9.93 3.31
N PRO A 72 -16.55 9.74 1.99
CA PRO A 72 -17.38 8.83 1.19
C PRO A 72 -16.98 7.36 1.41
N VAL A 73 -17.07 6.89 2.66
CA VAL A 73 -16.74 5.54 3.10
C VAL A 73 -17.92 4.94 3.85
N GLU A 74 -18.27 3.72 3.49
CA GLU A 74 -19.23 2.87 4.18
C GLU A 74 -18.46 1.71 4.82
N TRP A 75 -18.67 1.48 6.11
CA TRP A 75 -17.90 0.49 6.87
C TRP A 75 -18.61 -0.86 6.87
N GLU A 76 -17.95 -1.88 6.33
CA GLU A 76 -18.33 -3.27 6.57
C GLU A 76 -17.52 -3.80 7.76
N GLN A 77 -18.11 -3.73 8.95
CA GLN A 77 -17.42 -4.09 10.19
C GLN A 77 -17.51 -5.60 10.45
N ILE A 78 -16.36 -6.23 10.69
CA ILE A 78 -16.22 -7.66 10.99
C ILE A 78 -15.53 -7.80 12.34
N GLU A 79 -16.23 -8.44 13.27
CA GLU A 79 -15.71 -8.69 14.61
C GLU A 79 -14.79 -9.91 14.60
N VAL A 80 -13.50 -9.64 14.78
CA VAL A 80 -12.48 -10.67 14.93
C VAL A 80 -11.79 -10.42 16.26
N SER A 81 -11.69 -11.47 17.09
CA SER A 81 -10.92 -11.42 18.33
C SER A 81 -9.85 -12.50 18.34
N GLY A 82 -8.64 -12.13 18.75
CA GLY A 82 -7.54 -13.08 18.95
C GLY A 82 -7.49 -13.69 20.35
N LEU A 83 -8.45 -13.37 21.22
CA LEU A 83 -8.56 -13.94 22.56
C LEU A 83 -9.11 -15.38 22.50
N GLU A 84 -8.49 -16.28 23.25
CA GLU A 84 -8.94 -17.68 23.37
C GLU A 84 -10.31 -17.72 24.07
N GLY A 85 -11.29 -18.38 23.44
CA GLY A 85 -12.65 -18.54 23.99
C GLY A 85 -13.79 -17.95 23.16
N SER A 86 -13.49 -17.19 22.09
CA SER A 86 -14.54 -16.59 21.25
C SER A 86 -15.29 -17.60 20.35
N GLY A 87 -14.81 -18.84 20.21
CA GLY A 87 -15.47 -19.95 19.48
C GLY A 87 -15.64 -19.75 17.96
N ARG A 88 -15.57 -18.51 17.48
CA ARG A 88 -15.82 -18.07 16.10
C ARG A 88 -14.57 -17.54 15.40
N THR A 89 -13.39 -17.67 16.00
CA THR A 89 -12.15 -17.04 15.52
C THR A 89 -11.80 -17.40 14.07
N GLU A 90 -11.95 -18.67 13.68
CA GLU A 90 -11.62 -19.13 12.32
C GLU A 90 -12.67 -18.73 11.28
N GLU A 91 -13.94 -18.79 11.65
CA GLU A 91 -15.05 -18.33 10.79
C GLU A 91 -14.91 -16.83 10.50
N ALA A 92 -14.72 -16.03 11.56
CA ALA A 92 -14.52 -14.60 11.47
C ALA A 92 -13.26 -14.23 10.67
N PHE A 93 -12.19 -15.02 10.78
CA PHE A 93 -11.01 -14.86 9.92
C PHE A 93 -11.36 -15.04 8.45
N ARG A 94 -12.01 -16.15 8.09
CA ARG A 94 -12.40 -16.43 6.69
C ARG A 94 -13.37 -15.40 6.14
N GLU A 95 -14.30 -14.93 6.97
CA GLU A 95 -15.20 -13.83 6.64
C GLU A 95 -14.41 -12.55 6.35
N SER A 96 -13.45 -12.21 7.20
CA SER A 96 -12.59 -11.02 7.03
C SER A 96 -11.78 -11.07 5.74
N VAL A 97 -11.17 -12.22 5.41
CA VAL A 97 -10.43 -12.43 4.16
C VAL A 97 -11.37 -12.30 2.96
N THR A 98 -12.56 -12.88 3.04
CA THR A 98 -13.56 -12.83 1.96
C THR A 98 -14.03 -11.39 1.71
N ALA A 99 -14.32 -10.64 2.78
CA ALA A 99 -14.70 -9.24 2.68
C ALA A 99 -13.57 -8.38 2.13
N LEU A 100 -12.31 -8.59 2.55
CA LEU A 100 -11.15 -7.90 1.99
C LEU A 100 -10.95 -8.23 0.49
N LYS A 101 -11.12 -9.50 0.09
CA LYS A 101 -11.10 -9.91 -1.32
C LYS A 101 -12.23 -9.25 -2.11
N ARG A 102 -13.40 -8.98 -1.52
CA ARG A 102 -14.51 -8.29 -2.19
C ARG A 102 -14.30 -6.78 -2.27
N ASN A 103 -13.98 -6.14 -1.15
CA ASN A 103 -13.93 -4.69 -1.00
C ASN A 103 -12.62 -4.08 -1.51
N LYS A 104 -11.53 -4.86 -1.51
CA LYS A 104 -10.15 -4.49 -1.87
C LYS A 104 -9.49 -3.50 -0.91
N LEU A 105 -10.24 -2.94 0.03
CA LEU A 105 -9.78 -1.98 1.03
C LEU A 105 -10.15 -2.47 2.42
N GLY A 106 -9.21 -2.32 3.36
CA GLY A 106 -9.38 -2.72 4.74
C GLY A 106 -8.72 -1.76 5.71
N LEU A 107 -9.38 -1.49 6.83
CA LEU A 107 -8.81 -0.88 8.01
C LEU A 107 -8.87 -1.89 9.15
N LYS A 108 -7.75 -2.10 9.82
CA LYS A 108 -7.62 -3.07 10.89
C LYS A 108 -7.00 -2.42 12.12
N GLY A 109 -7.59 -2.66 13.29
CA GLY A 109 -7.00 -2.38 14.59
C GLY A 109 -6.08 -3.49 15.09
N ILE A 110 -5.64 -3.37 16.34
CA ILE A 110 -4.69 -4.30 16.94
C ILE A 110 -5.43 -5.58 17.34
N LEU A 111 -4.90 -6.75 16.96
CA LEU A 111 -5.41 -8.05 17.41
C LEU A 111 -4.41 -8.68 18.38
N HIS A 112 -4.92 -9.21 19.49
CA HIS A 112 -4.11 -9.98 20.41
C HIS A 112 -3.65 -11.27 19.72
N THR A 113 -2.35 -11.59 19.76
CA THR A 113 -1.85 -12.88 19.25
C THR A 113 -1.39 -13.70 20.46
N PRO A 114 -2.11 -14.77 20.85
CA PRO A 114 -1.74 -15.56 22.02
C PRO A 114 -0.39 -16.25 21.79
N ILE A 115 0.50 -16.10 22.78
CA ILE A 115 1.90 -16.57 22.74
C ILE A 115 1.98 -18.10 22.90
N SER A 116 0.95 -18.71 23.49
CA SER A 116 0.80 -20.16 23.76
C SER A 116 0.86 -21.04 22.50
N ARG A 117 0.70 -20.45 21.32
CA ARG A 117 0.51 -21.13 20.06
C ARG A 117 1.79 -21.11 19.21
N SER A 118 2.87 -21.70 19.75
CA SER A 118 4.20 -21.85 19.12
C SER A 118 4.21 -22.83 17.93
N GLY A 119 3.21 -22.75 17.06
CA GLY A 119 3.04 -23.63 15.90
C GLY A 119 1.83 -23.35 15.01
N HIS A 120 1.05 -22.29 15.24
CA HIS A 120 0.01 -21.87 14.30
C HIS A 120 0.33 -20.47 13.77
N GLN A 121 -0.02 -20.23 12.51
CA GLN A 121 0.23 -18.95 11.89
C GLN A 121 -0.50 -17.82 12.63
N SER A 122 0.23 -16.74 12.95
CA SER A 122 -0.40 -15.50 13.44
C SER A 122 -1.45 -15.05 12.43
N PHE A 123 -2.55 -14.49 12.92
CA PHE A 123 -3.60 -13.90 12.08
C PHE A 123 -3.04 -12.90 11.05
N ASN A 124 -2.00 -12.14 11.43
CA ASN A 124 -1.31 -11.23 10.51
C ASN A 124 -0.57 -11.95 9.38
N VAL A 125 0.06 -13.09 9.69
CA VAL A 125 0.79 -13.88 8.69
C VAL A 125 -0.20 -14.55 7.75
N ALA A 126 -1.24 -15.20 8.30
CA ALA A 126 -2.29 -15.84 7.52
C ALA A 126 -3.00 -14.84 6.59
N MET A 127 -3.34 -13.64 7.09
CA MET A 127 -3.97 -12.60 6.27
C MET A 127 -3.08 -12.13 5.12
N ARG A 128 -1.76 -11.97 5.35
CA ARG A 128 -0.82 -11.59 4.28
C ARG A 128 -0.68 -12.69 3.23
N GLN A 129 -0.62 -13.96 3.65
CA GLN A 129 -0.52 -15.09 2.74
C GLN A 129 -1.81 -15.26 1.91
N GLU A 130 -2.97 -15.20 2.55
CA GLU A 130 -4.27 -15.39 1.89
C GLU A 130 -4.66 -14.28 0.91
N LEU A 131 -4.14 -13.07 1.13
CA LEU A 131 -4.42 -11.87 0.33
C LEU A 131 -3.26 -11.47 -0.58
N ASP A 132 -2.13 -12.19 -0.52
CA ASP A 132 -0.89 -11.85 -1.21
C ASP A 132 -0.44 -10.39 -0.95
N ILE A 133 -0.56 -9.95 0.31
CA ILE A 133 -0.09 -8.63 0.74
C ILE A 133 1.42 -8.73 0.97
N TYR A 134 2.18 -8.50 -0.09
CA TYR A 134 3.64 -8.68 -0.14
C TYR A 134 4.45 -7.43 0.25
N ALA A 135 3.82 -6.27 0.40
CA ALA A 135 4.53 -5.02 0.68
C ALA A 135 3.95 -4.34 1.93
N SER A 136 4.80 -4.13 2.92
CA SER A 136 4.52 -3.35 4.13
C SER A 136 5.21 -2.00 4.03
N ILE A 137 4.46 -0.92 4.26
CA ILE A 137 4.96 0.46 4.24
C ILE A 137 4.81 1.06 5.64
N SER A 138 5.91 1.57 6.20
CA SER A 138 5.93 2.27 7.50
C SER A 138 6.45 3.68 7.31
N LEU A 139 5.59 4.66 7.58
CA LEU A 139 5.94 6.09 7.57
C LEU A 139 6.44 6.49 8.95
N ILE A 140 7.64 7.05 9.02
CA ILE A 140 8.27 7.48 10.27
C ILE A 140 8.62 8.95 10.12
N LYS A 141 7.87 9.79 10.85
CA LYS A 141 7.99 11.24 10.78
C LYS A 141 7.86 11.86 12.17
N ASN A 142 8.61 12.92 12.45
CA ASN A 142 8.39 13.70 13.65
C ASN A 142 7.03 14.42 13.60
N ILE A 143 6.27 14.37 14.69
CA ILE A 143 5.02 15.08 14.84
C ILE A 143 5.32 16.50 15.35
N PRO A 144 4.89 17.57 14.66
CA PRO A 144 5.07 18.94 15.13
C PRO A 144 4.48 19.13 16.54
N GLY A 145 5.25 19.75 17.44
CA GLY A 145 4.84 19.97 18.83
C GLY A 145 5.20 18.84 19.81
N TYR A 146 5.77 17.72 19.33
CA TYR A 146 6.25 16.64 20.20
C TYR A 146 7.78 16.53 20.18
N GLU A 147 8.42 16.84 21.31
CA GLU A 147 9.87 16.82 21.47
C GLU A 147 10.41 15.38 21.54
N THR A 148 11.17 14.98 20.53
CA THR A 148 11.92 13.70 20.49
C THR A 148 13.43 13.92 20.45
N ARG A 149 14.19 12.87 20.80
CA ARG A 149 15.67 12.86 20.76
C ARG A 149 16.23 13.24 19.38
N HIS A 150 15.66 12.67 18.32
CA HIS A 150 16.06 12.93 16.93
C HIS A 150 15.10 13.96 16.32
N LYS A 151 15.65 14.92 15.58
CA LYS A 151 14.92 15.99 14.88
C LYS A 151 14.94 15.74 13.38
N ASP A 152 14.00 16.34 12.66
CA ASP A 152 13.88 16.32 11.19
C ASP A 152 13.86 14.91 10.57
N VAL A 153 13.26 13.95 11.28
CA VAL A 153 12.99 12.60 10.79
C VAL A 153 11.81 12.65 9.82
N ASP A 154 12.07 12.27 8.56
CA ASP A 154 11.06 12.04 7.52
C ASP A 154 11.55 10.89 6.61
N LEU A 155 11.13 9.67 6.92
CA LEU A 155 11.54 8.48 6.17
C LEU A 155 10.41 7.46 6.01
N CYS A 156 10.53 6.65 4.95
CA CYS A 156 9.60 5.59 4.60
C CYS A 156 10.37 4.26 4.53
N ILE A 157 9.91 3.26 5.26
CA ILE A 157 10.44 1.89 5.19
C ILE A 157 9.47 1.04 4.38
N ILE A 158 9.96 0.44 3.31
CA ILE A 158 9.24 -0.56 2.52
C ILE A 158 9.88 -1.92 2.81
N ARG A 159 9.07 -2.89 3.23
CA ARG A 159 9.50 -4.24 3.59
C ARG A 159 8.66 -5.27 2.83
N GLU A 160 9.31 -6.31 2.33
CA GLU A 160 8.69 -7.53 1.83
C GLU A 160 8.04 -8.35 2.97
#